data_AF-A0A377Z1E9-F1
#
_entry.id   AF-A0A377Z1E9-F1
#
_cell.length_a   1.000
_cell.length_b   1.000
_cell.length_c   1.000
_cell.angle_alpha   90.00
_cell.angle_beta   90.00
_cell.angle_gamma   90.00
#
_symmetry.space_group_name_H-M   'P 1'
#
loop_
_entity.id
_entity.type
_entity.pdbx_description
1 polymer ?
#
loop_
_entity_poly.entity_id
_entity_poly.type
_entity_poly.pdbx_seq_one_letter_code
_entity_poly.pdbx_strand_id
1 'polypeptide(L)'
;MTPPAALSQALANVNVKCDFVSVPTHPTITKLRVLSRNQQLIRLDFEEGFSGVDPQPMHERIQQALGSIGALVLSDYAKRGADQRPDHDPTRT
;
A
#
# COMPACT_ATOMS: atom_id res chain seq x y z
N MET A 1 -8.28 -7.12 -17.73
CA MET A 1 -7.31 -6.15 -17.17
C MET A 1 -6.95 -6.60 -15.76
N THR A 2 -5.66 -6.68 -15.41
CA THR A 2 -5.23 -7.10 -14.07
C THR A 2 -5.50 -5.98 -13.04
N PRO A 3 -5.62 -6.30 -11.74
CA PRO A 3 -5.86 -5.28 -10.71
C PRO A 3 -4.86 -4.10 -10.70
N PRO A 4 -3.54 -4.30 -10.87
CA PRO A 4 -2.58 -3.19 -10.94
C PRO A 4 -2.84 -2.25 -12.13
N ALA A 5 -3.15 -2.82 -13.30
CA ALA A 5 -3.45 -2.05 -14.50
C ALA A 5 -4.76 -1.27 -14.35
N ALA A 6 -5.77 -1.88 -13.74
CA ALA A 6 -7.05 -1.22 -13.45
C ALA A 6 -6.88 -0.02 -12.51
N LEU A 7 -6.08 -0.18 -11.45
CA LEU A 7 -5.79 0.89 -10.50
C LEU A 7 -5.04 2.05 -11.18
N SER A 8 -4.01 1.73 -11.97
CA SER A 8 -3.21 2.73 -12.70
C SER A 8 -4.08 3.54 -13.65
N GLN A 9 -4.96 2.88 -14.41
CA GLN A 9 -5.86 3.55 -15.33
C GLN A 9 -6.90 4.42 -14.61
N ALA A 10 -7.49 3.92 -13.52
CA ALA A 10 -8.48 4.68 -12.75
C ALA A 10 -7.89 5.98 -12.18
N LEU A 11 -6.65 5.94 -11.69
CA LEU A 11 -5.95 7.09 -11.15
C LEU A 11 -5.47 8.06 -12.25
N ALA A 12 -5.00 7.53 -13.39
CA ALA A 12 -4.65 8.35 -14.55
C ALA A 12 -5.86 9.14 -15.08
N ASN A 13 -7.05 8.53 -15.09
CA ASN A 13 -8.29 9.18 -15.53
C ASN A 13 -8.70 10.39 -14.67
N VAL A 14 -8.16 10.49 -13.45
CA VAL A 14 -8.38 11.64 -12.53
C VAL A 14 -7.11 12.47 -12.33
N ASN A 15 -6.15 12.37 -13.26
CA ASN A 15 -4.89 13.11 -13.28
C ASN A 15 -3.98 12.89 -12.06
N VAL A 16 -4.04 11.71 -11.45
CA VAL A 16 -3.13 11.32 -10.37
C VAL A 16 -1.89 10.66 -10.97
N LYS A 17 -0.73 11.32 -10.83
CA LYS A 17 0.57 10.73 -11.19
C LYS A 17 0.87 9.58 -10.22
N CYS A 18 1.04 8.39 -10.76
CA CYS A 18 1.35 7.20 -9.99
C CYS A 18 2.84 6.88 -10.05
N ASP A 19 3.44 6.62 -8.89
CA ASP A 19 4.83 6.16 -8.75
C ASP A 19 4.88 4.87 -7.92
N PHE A 20 4.29 3.80 -8.47
CA PHE A 20 4.10 2.54 -7.75
C PHE A 20 5.37 1.68 -7.66
N VAL A 21 5.66 1.17 -6.47
CA VAL A 21 6.60 0.05 -6.28
C VAL A 21 5.83 -1.26 -6.50
N SER A 22 6.21 -2.00 -7.54
CA SER A 22 5.63 -3.31 -7.83
C SER A 22 6.41 -4.42 -7.14
N VAL A 23 5.71 -5.34 -6.47
CA VAL A 23 6.29 -6.49 -5.81
C VAL A 23 5.70 -7.75 -6.46
N PRO A 24 6.44 -8.48 -7.31
CA PRO A 24 5.88 -9.58 -8.10
C PRO A 24 5.22 -10.69 -7.27
N THR A 25 5.68 -10.90 -6.05
CA THR A 25 5.18 -11.92 -5.13
C THR A 25 3.96 -11.48 -4.32
N HIS A 26 3.61 -10.20 -4.34
CA HIS A 26 2.52 -9.65 -3.53
C HIS A 26 1.50 -8.98 -4.45
N PRO A 27 0.39 -9.65 -4.77
CA PRO A 27 -0.63 -9.07 -5.63
C PRO A 27 -1.22 -7.81 -5.01
N THR A 28 -1.64 -6.86 -5.84
CA THR A 28 -2.36 -5.67 -5.37
C THR A 28 -3.57 -6.11 -4.55
N ILE A 29 -3.68 -5.58 -3.33
CA ILE A 29 -4.80 -5.87 -2.43
C ILE A 29 -6.11 -5.50 -3.11
N THR A 30 -7.05 -6.45 -3.17
CA THR A 30 -8.39 -6.21 -3.70
C THR A 30 -9.45 -6.56 -2.68
N LYS A 31 -10.56 -5.81 -2.70
CA LYS A 31 -11.70 -5.96 -1.80
C LYS A 31 -12.95 -6.13 -2.65
N LEU A 32 -13.39 -7.37 -2.85
CA LEU A 32 -14.61 -7.66 -3.60
C LEU A 32 -15.82 -7.59 -2.66
N ARG A 33 -16.82 -6.80 -3.02
CA ARG A 33 -18.08 -6.66 -2.28
C ARG A 33 -19.22 -7.21 -3.12
N VAL A 34 -19.99 -8.13 -2.54
CA VAL A 34 -21.25 -8.60 -3.12
C VAL A 34 -22.38 -7.82 -2.47
N LEU A 35 -23.16 -7.10 -3.28
CA LEU A 35 -24.23 -6.22 -2.83
C LEU A 35 -25.60 -6.75 -3.32
N SER A 36 -26.65 -6.59 -2.53
CA SER A 36 -28.04 -6.79 -2.93
C SER A 36 -28.96 -5.82 -2.19
N ARG A 37 -29.95 -5.23 -2.87
CA ARG A 37 -30.90 -4.28 -2.28
C ARG A 37 -30.23 -3.20 -1.40
N ASN A 38 -29.14 -2.61 -1.91
CA ASN A 38 -28.32 -1.61 -1.20
C ASN A 38 -27.67 -2.09 0.12
N GLN A 39 -27.52 -3.40 0.31
CA GLN A 39 -26.84 -4.00 1.45
C GLN A 39 -25.63 -4.82 1.00
N GLN A 40 -24.54 -4.75 1.77
CA GLN A 40 -23.38 -5.61 1.55
C GLN A 40 -23.63 -6.98 2.17
N LEU A 41 -23.74 -8.00 1.32
CA LEU A 41 -23.96 -9.38 1.75
C LEU A 41 -22.63 -10.04 2.14
N ILE A 42 -21.62 -9.92 1.29
CA ILE A 42 -20.32 -10.59 1.45
C ILE A 42 -19.19 -9.63 1.10
N ARG A 43 -18.10 -9.71 1.87
CA ARG A 43 -16.82 -9.08 1.54
C ARG A 43 -15.74 -10.16 1.45
N LEU A 44 -15.05 -10.19 0.32
CA LEU A 44 -13.89 -11.04 0.10
C LEU A 44 -12.66 -10.14 0.03
N ASP A 45 -11.71 -10.42 0.90
CA ASP A 45 -10.48 -9.67 1.05
C ASP A 45 -9.34 -10.51 0.45
N PHE A 46 -8.75 -10.05 -0.64
CA PHE A 46 -7.58 -10.68 -1.26
C PHE A 46 -6.35 -9.83 -0.92
N GLU A 47 -5.54 -10.30 0.02
CA GLU A 47 -4.35 -9.60 0.50
C GLU A 47 -3.29 -10.58 0.97
N GLU A 48 -2.04 -10.19 0.78
CA GLU A 48 -0.87 -10.84 1.37
C GLU A 48 -0.17 -9.86 2.32
N GLY A 49 0.35 -10.37 3.43
CA GLY A 49 1.17 -9.56 4.34
C GLY A 49 2.51 -9.22 3.70
N PHE A 50 3.07 -8.04 3.98
CA PHE A 50 4.34 -7.59 3.37
C PHE A 50 5.59 -8.04 4.15
N SER A 51 5.50 -9.13 4.90
CA SER A 51 6.63 -9.64 5.68
C SER A 51 7.78 -10.05 4.76
N GLY A 52 8.99 -9.55 5.01
CA GLY A 52 10.17 -9.84 4.19
C GLY A 52 10.21 -9.11 2.84
N VAL A 53 9.28 -8.18 2.57
CA VAL A 53 9.39 -7.25 1.44
C VAL A 53 10.34 -6.13 1.81
N ASP A 54 11.35 -5.90 0.96
CA ASP A 54 12.30 -4.80 1.14
C ASP A 54 11.60 -3.43 0.93
N PRO A 55 11.57 -2.55 1.95
CA PRO A 55 10.97 -1.22 1.81
C PRO A 55 11.87 -0.20 1.08
N GLN A 56 13.15 -0.50 0.83
CA GLN A 56 14.10 0.46 0.26
C GLN A 56 13.63 1.10 -1.06
N PRO A 57 13.07 0.36 -2.04
CA PRO A 57 12.61 0.98 -3.29
C PRO A 57 11.52 2.04 -3.07
N MET A 58 10.70 1.89 -2.02
CA MET A 58 9.71 2.90 -1.65
C MET A 58 10.36 4.11 -1.00
N HIS A 59 11.32 3.89 -0.09
CA HIS A 59 12.07 4.98 0.54
C HIS A 59 12.82 5.84 -0.47
N GLU A 60 13.49 5.23 -1.44
CA GLU A 60 14.22 5.95 -2.50
C GLU A 60 13.31 6.88 -3.29
N ARG A 61 12.13 6.40 -3.70
CA ARG A 61 11.14 7.21 -4.42
C ARG A 61 10.60 8.36 -3.60
N ILE A 62 10.31 8.11 -2.32
CA ILE A 62 9.88 9.17 -1.40
C ILE A 62 10.98 10.23 -1.30
N GLN A 63 12.24 9.85 -1.06
CA GLN A 63 13.36 10.79 -0.95
C GLN A 63 13.53 11.65 -2.21
N GLN A 64 13.38 11.06 -3.40
CA GLN A 64 13.43 11.80 -4.67
C GLN A 64 12.27 12.79 -4.81
N ALA A 65 11.07 12.46 -4.32
CA ALA A 65 9.89 13.31 -4.43
C ALA A 65 9.84 14.43 -3.38
N LEU A 66 10.41 14.22 -2.19
CA LEU A 66 10.29 15.13 -1.03
C LEU A 66 10.66 16.58 -1.35
N GLY A 67 11.68 16.81 -2.18
CA GLY A 67 12.11 18.16 -2.55
C GLY A 67 11.11 18.94 -3.43
N SER A 68 10.09 18.27 -3.97
CA SER A 68 9.15 18.83 -4.95
C SER A 68 7.70 18.90 -4.49
N ILE A 69 7.39 18.45 -3.26
CA ILE A 69 6.03 18.40 -2.72
C ILE A 69 5.86 19.37 -1.55
N GLY A 70 4.67 19.95 -1.41
CA GLY A 70 4.35 20.84 -0.28
C GLY A 70 3.96 20.09 1.01
N ALA A 71 3.52 18.83 0.88
CA ALA A 71 3.13 17.98 2.00
C ALA A 71 3.22 16.50 1.62
N LEU A 72 3.48 15.65 2.61
CA LEU A 72 3.43 14.19 2.50
C LEU A 72 2.29 13.64 3.35
N VAL A 73 1.41 12.85 2.74
CA VAL A 73 0.32 12.14 3.44
C VAL A 73 0.69 10.67 3.55
N LEU A 74 0.78 10.17 4.78
CA LEU A 74 1.03 8.76 5.07
C LEU A 74 -0.27 8.11 5.57
N SER A 75 -0.90 7.30 4.72
CA SER A 75 -2.13 6.57 5.07
C SER A 75 -1.78 5.13 5.47
N ASP A 76 -1.59 4.90 6.78
CA ASP A 76 -1.31 3.57 7.33
C ASP A 76 -2.59 2.74 7.47
N TYR A 77 -2.68 1.65 6.72
CA TYR A 77 -3.78 0.67 6.76
C TYR A 77 -3.40 -0.64 7.47
N ALA A 78 -2.36 -0.63 8.30
CA ALA A 78 -1.83 -1.78 9.03
C ALA A 78 -1.39 -2.96 8.13
N LYS A 79 -1.06 -2.69 6.86
CA LYS A 79 -0.49 -3.65 5.89
C LYS A 79 1.03 -3.72 6.02
N ARG A 80 1.50 -3.89 7.26
CA ARG A 80 2.90 -3.70 7.64
C ARG A 80 3.80 -4.70 6.92
N GLY A 81 4.87 -4.20 6.32
CA GLY A 81 6.12 -4.95 6.20
C GLY A 81 6.81 -4.95 7.54
N ALA A 82 7.50 -6.05 7.88
CA ALA A 82 8.11 -6.22 9.19
C ALA A 82 9.27 -5.24 9.41
N ASP A 83 8.97 -4.02 9.86
CA ASP A 83 9.89 -3.24 10.69
C ASP A 83 9.63 -3.64 12.14
N GLN A 84 10.25 -4.73 12.56
CA GLN A 84 10.40 -5.03 13.97
C GLN A 84 11.39 -4.01 14.52
N ARG A 85 10.88 -2.88 15.01
CA ARG A 85 11.62 -2.15 16.05
C ARG A 85 11.92 -3.18 17.14
N PRO A 86 13.20 -3.40 17.51
CA PRO A 86 13.47 -4.22 18.67
C PRO A 86 12.72 -3.61 19.85
N ASP A 87 12.04 -4.45 20.62
CA ASP A 87 11.41 -4.05 21.87
C ASP A 87 12.37 -3.14 22.62
N HIS A 88 11.85 -2.01 23.07
CA HIS A 88 12.57 -1.07 23.91
C HIS A 88 13.19 -1.85 25.08
N ASP A 89 14.52 -2.02 25.08
CA ASP A 89 15.25 -2.62 26.19
C ASP A 89 15.07 -1.71 27.42
N PRO A 90 14.37 -2.17 28.48
CA PRO A 90 14.13 -1.34 29.66
C PRO A 90 15.38 -1.21 30.55
N THR A 91 16.52 -1.81 30.20
CA THR A 91 17.74 -1.81 31.04
C THR A 91 18.83 -0.81 30.67
N ARG A 92 18.61 0.06 29.67
CA ARG A 92 19.60 1.09 29.33
C ARG A 92 19.33 2.41 30.09
N THR A 93 19.68 2.42 31.38
CA THR A 93 20.07 3.63 32.13
C THR A 93 21.49 4.05 31.79
#